data_AF-A0A4R3IMQ8-F1
#
_entry.id   AF-A0A4R3IMQ8-F1
#
_cell.length_a   1.000
_cell.length_b   1.000
_cell.length_c   1.000
_cell.angle_alpha   90.00
_cell.angle_beta   90.00
_cell.angle_gamma   90.00
#
_symmetry.space_group_name_H-M   'P 1'
#
loop_
_entity.id
_entity.type
_entity.pdbx_description
1 polymer ?
#
loop_
_entity_poly.entity_id
_entity_poly.type
_entity_poly.pdbx_seq_one_letter_code
_entity_poly.pdbx_strand_id
1 'polypeptide(L)'
;MLDSCWKSIDFAVINLSCLHRLPSLLAAWLPDGQRKGREWVALNPTRQDRHRGSFRINLDKGCWADFATDDRGGDPISLYAYLNGLSQSEAARELRKDWGAGQ
;
A
#
# COMPACT_ATOMS: atom_id res chain seq x y z
N MET A 1 33.19 -18.34 10.57
CA MET A 1 32.49 -17.98 9.32
C MET A 1 31.03 -18.38 9.50
N LEU A 2 30.22 -17.46 10.02
CA LEU A 2 28.77 -17.53 9.98
C LEU A 2 28.31 -16.10 9.77
N ASP A 3 28.33 -15.68 8.51
CA ASP A 3 27.74 -14.43 8.04
C ASP A 3 26.22 -14.60 8.07
N SER A 4 25.66 -14.77 9.27
CA SER A 4 24.23 -14.60 9.51
C SER A 4 23.95 -13.10 9.40
N CYS A 5 23.96 -12.61 8.16
CA CYS A 5 23.46 -11.31 7.78
C CYS A 5 21.97 -11.32 8.08
N TRP A 6 21.62 -10.87 9.29
CA TRP A 6 20.27 -10.50 9.63
C TRP A 6 19.80 -9.49 8.57
N LYS A 7 18.92 -9.93 7.67
CA LYS A 7 18.41 -9.06 6.61
C LYS A 7 17.36 -8.14 7.21
N SER A 8 17.81 -7.02 7.78
CA SER A 8 16.94 -5.93 8.20
C SER A 8 15.96 -5.57 7.09
N ILE A 9 14.70 -5.31 7.44
CA ILE A 9 13.71 -4.79 6.52
C ILE A 9 13.81 -3.27 6.61
N ASP A 10 14.27 -2.63 5.54
CA ASP A 10 14.27 -1.18 5.43
C ASP A 10 12.90 -0.69 4.93
N PHE A 11 12.03 -0.34 5.87
CA PHE A 11 10.69 0.17 5.56
C PHE A 11 10.73 1.47 4.75
N ALA A 12 11.72 2.33 4.98
CA ALA A 12 11.81 3.61 4.28
C ALA A 12 12.11 3.40 2.80
N VAL A 13 13.08 2.53 2.49
CA VAL A 13 13.43 2.17 1.10
C VAL A 13 12.26 1.51 0.40
N ILE A 14 11.55 0.59 1.07
CA ILE A 14 10.40 -0.10 0.48
C ILE A 14 9.25 0.88 0.23
N ASN A 15 8.93 1.74 1.20
CA ASN A 15 7.88 2.76 1.04
C ASN A 15 8.18 3.71 -0.11
N LEU A 16 9.42 4.22 -0.22
CA LEU A 16 9.81 5.09 -1.32
C LEU A 16 9.69 4.38 -2.68
N SER A 17 10.14 3.13 -2.76
CA SER A 17 10.06 2.32 -3.98
C SER A 17 8.62 2.00 -4.38
N CYS A 18 7.73 1.83 -3.41
CA CYS A 18 6.30 1.67 -3.66
C CYS A 18 5.67 3.00 -4.09
N LEU A 19 6.04 4.11 -3.46
CA LEU A 19 5.50 5.44 -3.76
C LEU A 19 5.78 5.83 -5.23
N HIS A 20 6.99 5.57 -5.74
CA HIS A 20 7.32 5.82 -7.15
C HIS A 20 6.46 5.03 -8.14
N ARG A 21 5.94 3.88 -7.73
CA ARG A 21 5.11 2.97 -8.55
C ARG A 21 3.65 2.97 -8.13
N LEU A 22 3.26 3.90 -7.24
CA LEU A 22 1.99 3.83 -6.54
C LEU A 22 0.78 3.80 -7.48
N PRO A 23 0.70 4.56 -8.59
CA PRO A 23 -0.43 4.44 -9.52
C PRO A 23 -0.59 3.03 -10.10
N SER A 24 0.51 2.37 -10.48
CA SER A 24 0.48 1.01 -11.03
C SER A 24 0.14 -0.03 -9.96
N LEU A 25 0.67 0.14 -8.76
CA LEU A 25 0.34 -0.71 -7.61
C LEU A 25 -1.14 -0.60 -7.24
N LEU A 26 -1.68 0.62 -7.21
CA LEU A 26 -3.10 0.85 -6.91
C LEU A 26 -4.01 0.28 -8.00
N ALA A 27 -3.62 0.33 -9.27
CA ALA A 27 -4.36 -0.34 -10.33
C ALA A 27 -4.35 -1.87 -10.18
N ALA A 28 -3.30 -2.46 -9.60
CA ALA A 28 -3.24 -3.89 -9.31
C ALA A 28 -4.02 -4.26 -8.05
N TRP A 29 -3.88 -3.50 -6.96
CA TRP A 29 -4.49 -3.79 -5.66
C TRP A 29 -5.97 -3.40 -5.59
N LEU A 30 -6.35 -2.35 -6.31
CA LEU A 30 -7.68 -1.75 -6.31
C LEU A 30 -8.10 -1.49 -7.77
N PRO A 31 -8.31 -2.55 -8.58
CA PRO A 31 -8.54 -2.44 -10.02
C PRO A 31 -9.81 -1.68 -10.38
N ASP A 32 -10.77 -1.67 -9.46
CA ASP A 32 -11.99 -0.89 -9.55
C ASP A 32 -11.75 0.62 -9.38
N GLY A 33 -10.64 1.01 -8.77
CA GLY A 33 -10.37 2.40 -8.41
C GLY A 33 -10.09 3.30 -9.60
N GLN A 34 -10.23 4.60 -9.36
CA GLN A 34 -10.03 5.64 -10.37
C GLN A 34 -9.23 6.80 -9.80
N ARG A 35 -8.37 7.38 -10.63
CA ARG A 35 -7.65 8.61 -10.29
C ARG A 35 -8.61 9.81 -10.34
N LYS A 36 -8.67 10.56 -9.25
CA LYS A 36 -9.34 11.86 -9.11
C LYS A 36 -8.35 12.90 -8.62
N GLY A 37 -7.77 13.66 -9.54
CA GLY A 37 -6.69 14.59 -9.23
C GLY A 37 -5.48 13.86 -8.63
N ARG A 38 -5.15 14.20 -7.38
CA ARG A 38 -4.05 13.61 -6.60
C ARG A 38 -4.48 12.43 -5.74
N GLU A 39 -5.73 11.99 -5.85
CA GLU A 39 -6.27 10.87 -5.08
C GLU A 39 -6.59 9.68 -5.99
N TRP A 40 -6.40 8.48 -5.49
CA TRP A 40 -7.04 7.27 -6.01
C TRP A 40 -8.27 6.98 -5.15
N VAL A 41 -9.42 6.84 -5.80
CA VAL A 41 -10.70 6.59 -5.12
C VAL A 41 -11.23 5.24 -5.56
N ALA A 42 -11.45 4.34 -4.60
CA ALA A 42 -11.88 2.97 -4.86
C ALA A 42 -13.03 2.56 -3.94
N LEU A 43 -13.56 1.36 -4.17
CA LEU A 43 -14.30 0.62 -3.15
C LEU A 43 -13.27 0.02 -2.19
N ASN A 44 -13.62 -0.05 -0.91
CA ASN A 44 -12.77 -0.73 0.05
C ASN A 44 -13.08 -2.24 0.05
N PRO A 45 -12.14 -3.11 -0.36
CA PRO A 45 -12.40 -4.55 -0.43
C PRO A 45 -12.48 -5.23 0.94
N THR A 46 -12.05 -4.57 2.03
CA THR A 46 -12.10 -5.13 3.39
C THR A 46 -13.45 -4.95 4.08
N ARG A 47 -14.41 -4.30 3.40
CA ARG A 47 -15.81 -4.16 3.85
C ARG A 47 -16.76 -4.61 2.74
N GLN A 48 -18.04 -4.79 3.08
CA GLN A 48 -19.11 -4.94 2.09
C GLN A 48 -19.47 -3.58 1.45
N ASP A 49 -18.52 -2.98 0.74
CA ASP A 49 -18.67 -1.63 0.21
C ASP A 49 -19.58 -1.63 -1.03
N ARG A 50 -20.48 -0.65 -1.09
CA ARG A 50 -21.39 -0.45 -2.23
C ARG A 50 -21.23 0.94 -2.87
N HIS A 51 -20.47 1.84 -2.24
CA HIS A 51 -20.39 3.24 -2.66
C HIS A 51 -18.94 3.75 -2.68
N ARG A 52 -18.43 4.00 -3.89
CA ARG A 52 -17.12 4.63 -4.08
C ARG A 52 -17.10 6.01 -3.43
N GLY A 53 -16.00 6.35 -2.74
CA GLY A 53 -15.76 7.72 -2.30
C GLY A 53 -15.17 7.86 -0.89
N SER A 54 -15.43 6.90 0.00
CA SER A 54 -14.88 6.93 1.36
C SER A 54 -13.44 6.42 1.40
N PHE A 55 -13.08 5.46 0.55
CA PHE A 55 -11.73 4.93 0.48
C PHE A 55 -10.86 5.71 -0.49
N ARG A 56 -9.87 6.41 0.05
CA ARG A 56 -9.02 7.33 -0.71
C ARG A 56 -7.54 7.13 -0.37
N ILE A 57 -6.72 7.21 -1.41
CA ILE A 57 -5.26 7.11 -1.30
C ILE A 57 -4.65 8.34 -1.95
N ASN A 58 -3.81 9.07 -1.23
CA ASN A 58 -3.07 10.20 -1.76
C ASN A 58 -1.88 9.69 -2.61
N LEU A 59 -1.83 10.07 -3.88
CA LEU A 59 -0.82 9.60 -4.83
C LEU A 59 0.57 10.20 -4.57
N ASP A 60 0.65 11.38 -3.93
CA ASP A 60 1.92 12.06 -3.67
C ASP A 60 2.59 11.55 -2.38
N LYS A 61 1.78 11.17 -1.39
CA LYS A 61 2.25 10.79 -0.05
C LYS A 61 2.13 9.29 0.26
N GLY A 62 1.27 8.58 -0.46
CA GLY A 62 0.94 7.18 -0.17
C GLY A 62 0.07 6.97 1.07
N CYS A 63 -0.34 8.05 1.76
CA CYS A 63 -1.26 7.96 2.88
C CYS A 63 -2.67 7.65 2.39
N TRP A 64 -3.42 6.89 3.18
CA TRP A 64 -4.75 6.44 2.83
C TRP A 64 -5.70 6.54 4.02
N ALA A 65 -6.98 6.68 3.73
CA ALA A 65 -8.03 6.65 4.73
C ALA A 65 -9.30 6.05 4.13
N ASP A 66 -10.07 5.42 5.01
CA ASP A 66 -11.47 5.16 4.78
C ASP A 66 -12.34 5.98 5.72
N PHE A 67 -12.93 7.05 5.18
CA PHE A 67 -13.73 7.99 5.95
C PHE A 67 -15.03 7.40 6.52
N ALA A 68 -15.45 6.20 6.08
CA ALA A 68 -16.65 5.55 6.60
C ALA A 68 -16.39 4.62 7.80
N THR A 69 -15.14 4.20 8.05
CA THR A 69 -14.77 3.39 9.24
C THR A 69 -13.70 4.04 10.12
N ASP A 70 -13.16 5.19 9.70
CA ASP A 70 -12.03 5.86 10.34
C ASP A 70 -10.69 5.09 10.27
N ASP A 71 -10.64 3.98 9.50
CA ASP A 71 -9.40 3.28 9.18
C ASP A 71 -8.47 4.19 8.38
N ARG A 72 -7.17 4.17 8.70
CA ARG A 72 -6.17 5.02 8.05
C ARG A 72 -4.78 4.44 8.16
N GLY A 73 -3.92 4.83 7.22
CA GLY A 73 -2.51 4.53 7.27
C GLY A 73 -1.66 5.59 6.57
N GLY A 74 -0.39 5.66 6.97
CA GLY A 74 0.52 6.73 6.55
C GLY A 74 1.30 6.45 5.28
N ASP A 75 1.29 5.21 4.79
CA ASP A 75 2.23 4.77 3.76
C ASP A 75 1.76 3.54 2.94
N PRO A 76 2.40 3.24 1.79
CA PRO A 76 2.04 2.10 0.95
C PRO A 76 2.14 0.73 1.63
N ILE A 77 3.09 0.51 2.54
CA ILE A 77 3.20 -0.76 3.28
C ILE A 77 1.96 -0.95 4.16
N SER A 78 1.53 0.09 4.87
CA SER A 78 0.34 0.06 5.72
C SER A 78 -0.94 -0.17 4.90
N LEU A 79 -1.00 0.36 3.68
CA LEU A 79 -2.11 0.11 2.75
C LEU A 79 -2.13 -1.36 2.33
N TYR A 80 -1.00 -1.89 1.86
CA TYR A 80 -0.91 -3.29 1.45
C TYR A 80 -1.21 -4.24 2.62
N ALA A 81 -0.72 -3.93 3.82
CA ALA A 81 -1.01 -4.66 5.03
C ALA A 81 -2.52 -4.70 5.32
N TYR A 82 -3.20 -3.55 5.24
CA TYR A 82 -4.64 -3.45 5.43
C TYR A 82 -5.43 -4.27 4.41
N LEU A 83 -5.09 -4.16 3.13
CA LEU A 83 -5.79 -4.85 2.05
C LEU A 83 -5.66 -6.38 2.13
N ASN A 84 -4.55 -6.88 2.68
CA ASN A 84 -4.26 -8.32 2.75
C ASN A 84 -4.40 -8.92 4.15
N GLY A 85 -4.77 -8.13 5.16
CA GLY A 85 -4.87 -8.60 6.54
C GLY A 85 -3.52 -9.02 7.16
N LEU A 86 -2.43 -8.37 6.77
CA LEU A 86 -1.06 -8.69 7.20
C LEU A 86 -0.56 -7.73 8.28
N SER A 87 0.46 -8.16 9.03
CA SER A 87 1.29 -7.20 9.77
C SER A 87 2.12 -6.35 8.80
N GLN A 88 2.52 -5.15 9.21
CA GLN A 88 3.39 -4.30 8.37
C GLN A 88 4.72 -4.98 8.03
N SER A 89 5.25 -5.82 8.94
CA SER A 89 6.48 -6.58 8.68
C SER A 89 6.31 -7.64 7.60
N GLU A 90 5.16 -8.31 7.55
CA GLU A 90 4.84 -9.28 6.49
C GLU A 90 4.63 -8.57 5.17
N ALA A 91 3.82 -7.50 5.16
CA ALA A 91 3.60 -6.66 3.99
C ALA A 91 4.91 -6.15 3.40
N ALA A 92 5.82 -5.62 4.23
CA ALA A 92 7.12 -5.15 3.77
C ALA A 92 7.98 -6.28 3.18
N ARG A 93 7.91 -7.50 3.72
CA ARG A 93 8.63 -8.66 3.15
C ARG A 93 8.08 -9.05 1.79
N GLU A 94 6.76 -9.03 1.61
CA GLU A 94 6.11 -9.35 0.33
C GLU A 94 6.44 -8.29 -0.72
N LEU A 95 6.23 -7.01 -0.39
CA LEU A 95 6.57 -5.90 -1.28
C LEU A 95 8.06 -5.88 -1.66
N ARG A 96 8.95 -6.25 -0.74
CA ARG A 96 10.38 -6.39 -1.06
C ARG A 96 10.65 -7.55 -2.03
N LYS A 97 9.93 -8.67 -1.95
CA LYS A 97 10.11 -9.80 -2.89
C LYS A 97 9.61 -9.42 -4.28
N ASP A 98 8.42 -8.83 -4.34
CA ASP A 98 7.72 -8.58 -5.59
C ASP A 98 8.27 -7.34 -6.33
N TRP A 99 8.89 -6.41 -5.60
CA TRP A 99 9.29 -5.10 -6.13
C TRP A 99 10.70 -4.63 -5.73
N GLY A 100 11.47 -5.46 -5.00
CA GLY A 100 12.81 -5.15 -4.49
C GLY A 100 13.98 -5.65 -5.35
N ALA A 101 13.73 -6.16 -6.55
CA ALA A 101 14.76 -6.43 -7.54
C ALA A 101 14.53 -5.55 -8.77
N GLY A 102 15.08 -4.32 -8.74
CA GLY A 102 15.44 -3.49 -9.90
C GLY A 102 14.31 -3.07 -10.85
N GLN A 103 14.14 -1.75 -11.01
CA GLN A 103 14.45 -1.08 -12.27
C GLN A 103 15.03 0.30 -11.94
#